data_AF-A0A263DY11-F1
#
_entry.id   AF-A0A263DY11-F1
#
_cell.length_a   1.000
_cell.length_b   1.000
_cell.length_c   1.000
_cell.angle_alpha   90.00
_cell.angle_beta   90.00
_cell.angle_gamma   90.00
#
_symmetry.space_group_name_H-M   'P 1'
#
loop_
_entity.id
_entity.type
_entity.pdbx_description
1 polymer ?
#
loop_
_entity_poly.entity_id
_entity_poly.type
_entity_poly.pdbx_seq_one_letter_code
_entity_poly.pdbx_strand_id
1 'polypeptide(L)' 'MPDSQLAAEFATFLAGQPTAVARLLAEHVDDGTGHCRVCSAGPQAGRKVWPCQIHGHALSANSQPHRR' A
#
# COMPACT_ATOMS: atom_id res chain seq x y z
N MET A 1 -16.55 -13.46 1.29
CA MET A 1 -15.24 -12.80 1.45
C MET A 1 -14.57 -12.63 0.08
N PRO A 2 -14.90 -11.60 -0.72
CA PRO A 2 -14.25 -11.34 -2.02
C PRO A 2 -13.16 -10.24 -2.00
N ASP A 3 -13.00 -9.48 -0.91
CA ASP A 3 -12.05 -8.35 -0.84
C ASP A 3 -10.58 -8.81 -0.71
N SER A 4 -10.36 -9.96 -0.08
CA SER A 4 -9.04 -10.52 0.21
C SER A 4 -8.30 -11.09 -1.00
N GLN A 5 -9.01 -11.52 -2.06
CA GLN A 5 -8.36 -12.02 -3.27
C GLN A 5 -7.77 -10.88 -4.10
N LEU A 6 -8.52 -9.80 -4.29
CA LEU A 6 -8.06 -8.62 -5.02
C LEU A 6 -6.83 -8.00 -4.36
N ALA A 7 -6.80 -7.96 -3.02
CA ALA A 7 -5.65 -7.49 -2.26
C ALA A 7 -4.38 -8.32 -2.51
N ALA A 8 -4.52 -9.65 -2.64
CA ALA A 8 -3.41 -10.55 -2.90
C ALA A 8 -2.90 -10.46 -4.35
N GLU A 9 -3.81 -10.32 -5.32
CA GLU A 9 -3.46 -10.10 -6.74
C GLU A 9 -2.73 -8.77 -6.91
N PHE A 10 -3.21 -7.72 -6.25
CA PHE A 10 -2.57 -6.41 -6.26
C PHE A 10 -1.16 -6.43 -5.63
N ALA A 11 -0.99 -7.12 -4.50
CA ALA A 11 0.32 -7.31 -3.89
C ALA A 11 1.28 -8.07 -4.80
N THR A 12 0.79 -9.12 -5.49
CA THR A 12 1.58 -9.90 -6.46
C THR A 12 2.02 -9.04 -7.65
N PHE A 13 1.11 -8.21 -8.18
CA PHE A 13 1.43 -7.25 -9.25
C PHE A 13 2.50 -6.24 -8.81
N LEU A 14 2.40 -5.72 -7.58
CA LEU A 14 3.39 -4.82 -7.00
C LEU A 14 4.74 -5.52 -6.75
N ALA A 15 4.75 -6.80 -6.35
CA ALA A 15 5.98 -7.56 -6.11
C ALA A 15 6.85 -7.71 -7.38
N GLY A 16 6.24 -7.66 -8.58
CA GLY A 16 6.93 -7.58 -9.87
C GLY A 16 7.54 -6.20 -10.18
N GLN A 17 7.28 -5.18 -9.36
CA GLN A 17 7.73 -3.79 -9.54
C GLN A 17 8.40 -3.27 -8.26
N PRO A 18 9.64 -3.72 -7.95
CA PRO A 18 10.31 -3.41 -6.69
C PRO A 18 10.54 -1.90 -6.48
N THR A 19 10.77 -1.14 -7.55
CA THR A 19 10.91 0.32 -7.49
C THR A 19 9.60 1.01 -7.11
N ALA A 20 8.45 0.50 -7.58
CA ALA A 20 7.14 1.00 -7.19
C ALA A 20 6.83 0.67 -5.73
N VAL A 21 7.14 -0.53 -5.25
CA VAL A 21 6.99 -0.92 -3.84
C VAL A 21 7.82 -0.01 -2.93
N ALA A 22 9.10 0.19 -3.25
CA ALA A 22 9.97 1.07 -2.47
C ALA A 22 9.45 2.51 -2.43
N ARG A 23 8.95 3.02 -3.57
CA ARG A 23 8.34 4.34 -3.65
C ARG A 23 7.08 4.47 -2.79
N LEU A 24 6.18 3.48 -2.86
CA LEU A 24 4.95 3.47 -2.08
C LEU A 24 5.24 3.45 -0.56
N LEU A 25 6.21 2.66 -0.11
CA LEU A 25 6.62 2.62 1.30
C LEU A 25 7.29 3.92 1.76
N ALA A 26 8.01 4.62 0.88
CA ALA A 26 8.66 5.89 1.20
C ALA A 26 7.69 7.09 1.20
N GLU A 27 6.70 7.09 0.31
CA GLU A 27 5.73 8.17 0.17
C GLU A 27 4.58 8.03 1.17
N HIS A 28 4.06 6.81 1.36
CA HIS A 28 3.00 6.53 2.33
C HIS A 28 3.61 6.28 3.70
N VAL A 29 3.75 7.35 4.47
CA VAL A 29 4.24 7.35 5.86
C VAL A 29 3.27 8.09 6.77
N ASP A 30 3.38 7.85 8.08
CA ASP A 30 2.69 8.64 9.10
C ASP A 30 3.12 10.11 8.99
N ASP A 31 2.15 11.02 8.99
CA ASP A 31 2.36 12.46 9.06
C ASP A 31 2.51 12.95 10.51
N GLY A 32 2.37 12.06 11.49
CA GLY A 32 2.47 12.35 12.92
C GLY A 32 1.13 12.72 13.56
N THR A 33 0.05 12.74 12.79
CA THR A 33 -1.32 13.01 13.27
C THR A 33 -2.21 11.77 13.20
N GLY A 34 -1.62 10.60 12.98
CA GLY A 34 -2.34 9.36 12.71
C GLY A 34 -2.85 9.30 11.28
N HIS A 35 -2.29 10.13 10.38
CA HIS A 35 -2.68 10.17 8.99
C HIS A 35 -1.53 9.86 8.02
N CYS A 36 -1.87 9.36 6.85
CA CYS A 36 -0.92 9.11 5.78
C CYS A 36 -0.62 10.40 5.01
N ARG A 37 0.66 10.75 4.90
CA ARG A 37 1.15 12.01 4.32
C ARG A 37 0.66 12.30 2.89
N VAL A 38 0.62 11.29 2.03
CA VAL A 38 0.35 11.44 0.58
C VAL A 38 -1.04 10.98 0.16
N CYS A 39 -1.84 10.46 1.09
CA CYS A 39 -3.21 10.05 0.79
C CYS A 39 -4.10 11.29 0.60
N SER A 40 -4.24 11.73 -0.64
CA SER A 40 -5.04 12.89 -1.06
C SER A 40 -6.42 12.53 -1.64
N ALA A 41 -6.76 11.24 -1.74
CA ALA A 41 -8.04 10.80 -2.30
C ALA A 41 -9.21 11.26 -1.41
N GLY A 42 -10.08 12.11 -1.97
CA GLY A 42 -11.17 12.81 -1.29
C GLY A 42 -12.26 11.93 -0.65
N PRO A 43 -13.40 12.53 -0.23
CA PRO A 43 -14.33 11.99 0.78
C PRO A 43 -14.98 10.62 0.50
N GLN A 44 -14.75 10.00 -0.65
CA GLN A 44 -15.15 8.60 -0.92
C GLN A 44 -14.12 7.57 -0.44
N ALA A 45 -12.95 8.01 0.00
CA ALA A 45 -11.91 7.18 0.56
C ALA A 45 -11.61 7.67 1.98
N GLY A 46 -12.08 6.95 3.01
CA GLY A 46 -11.71 7.18 4.42
C GLY A 46 -10.22 6.91 4.71
N ARG A 47 -9.32 7.28 3.80
CA ARG A 47 -7.94 6.80 3.64
C ARG A 47 -6.89 7.82 4.06
N LYS A 48 -7.25 8.82 4.86
CA LYS A 48 -6.21 9.57 5.56
C LYS A 48 -5.64 8.79 6.72
N VAL A 49 -6.25 7.72 7.25
CA VAL A 49 -5.69 6.99 8.39
C VAL A 49 -4.35 6.32 8.09
N TRP A 50 -3.43 6.37 9.05
CA TRP A 50 -2.20 5.60 9.08
C TRP A 50 -2.34 4.35 9.98
N PRO A 51 -1.91 3.14 9.55
CA PRO A 51 -1.40 2.82 8.22
C PRO A 51 -2.52 2.78 7.18
N CYS A 52 -2.27 3.37 6.01
CA CYS A 52 -3.23 3.33 4.92
C CYS A 52 -3.19 1.98 4.18
N GLN A 53 -4.28 1.62 3.49
CA GLN A 53 -4.36 0.37 2.74
C GLN A 53 -3.25 0.23 1.68
N ILE A 54 -2.84 1.34 1.05
CA ILE A 54 -1.75 1.35 0.07
C ILE A 54 -0.42 0.93 0.72
N HIS A 55 -0.11 1.46 1.91
CA HIS A 55 1.06 1.03 2.68
C HIS A 55 0.96 -0.45 3.05
N GLY A 56 -0.23 -0.94 3.45
CA GLY A 56 -0.46 -2.36 3.73
C GLY A 56 -0.16 -3.27 2.53
N HIS A 57 -0.61 -2.90 1.32
CA HIS A 57 -0.32 -3.65 0.10
C HIS A 57 1.16 -3.62 -0.28
N ALA A 58 1.81 -2.46 -0.18
CA ALA A 58 3.24 -2.32 -0.46
C ALA A 58 4.09 -3.15 0.53
N LEU A 59 3.72 -3.16 1.81
CA LEU A 59 4.39 -3.98 2.83
C LEU A 59 4.23 -5.48 2.57
N SER A 60 3.01 -5.89 2.17
CA SER A 60 2.73 -7.28 1.79
C SER A 60 3.53 -7.70 0.56
N ALA A 61 3.59 -6.86 -0.47
CA ALA A 61 4.39 -7.09 -1.67
C ALA A 61 5.91 -7.14 -1.39
N ASN A 62 6.41 -6.29 -0.49
CA ASN A 62 7.81 -6.31 -0.06
C ASN A 62 8.19 -7.59 0.70
N SER A 63 7.20 -8.22 1.35
CA SER A 63 7.38 -9.48 2.08
C SER A 63 7.26 -10.71 1.18
N GLN A 64 6.81 -10.55 -0.07
CA GLN A 64 6.73 -11.63 -1.04
C GLN A 64 8.10 -11.84 -1.71
N PRO A 65 8.56 -13.09 -1.86
CA PRO A 65 9.77 -13.36 -2.62
C PRO A 65 9.56 -12.94 -4.08
N HIS A 66 10.40 -12.05 -4.59
CA HIS A 66 10.42 -11.69 -6.00
C HIS A 66 10.64 -12.97 -6.82
N ARG A 67 9.58 -13.49 -7.45
CA ARG A 67 9.72 -14.60 -8.40
C ARG A 67 10.43 -14.03 -9.63
N ARG A 68 11.72 -14.38 -9.75
CA ARG A 68 12.54 -14.19 -10.95
C ARG A 68 12.05 -15.08 -12.08
#